data_AF-A0A6G3MHG0-F1
#
_entry.id   AF-A0A6G3MHG0-F1
#
_cell.length_a   1.000
_cell.length_b   1.000
_cell.length_c   1.000
_cell.angle_alpha   90.00
_cell.angle_beta   90.00
_cell.angle_gamma   90.00
#
_symmetry.space_group_name_H-M   'P 1'
#
loop_
_entity.id
_entity.type
_entity.pdbx_description
1 polymer ?
#
loop_
_entity_poly.entity_id
_entity_poly.type
_entity_poly.pdbx_seq_one_letter_code
_entity_poly.pdbx_strand_id
1 'polypeptide(L)'
;MATRELLDISQDRENIKSKFIFFKNDEEKFHTVKNEIIKPIPLFCLKALCKDENKIFINFCTSPLVPEPCTTNEYEIMEKMTTHPEKTCIPICVGPPHKENDNEGYGL
;
A
#
# COMPACT_ATOMS: atom_id res chain seq x y z
N MET A 1 -22.97 16.89 10.94
CA MET A 1 -23.03 15.90 9.84
C MET A 1 -21.69 15.96 9.13
N ALA A 2 -20.84 14.94 9.27
CA ALA A 2 -19.51 14.95 8.67
C ALA A 2 -19.60 14.40 7.24
N THR A 3 -19.36 15.26 6.26
CA THR A 3 -19.20 14.89 4.85
C THR A 3 -17.88 14.13 4.68
N ARG A 4 -17.99 12.86 4.30
CA ARG A 4 -16.84 12.01 3.96
C ARG A 4 -16.48 12.24 2.50
N GLU A 5 -15.35 12.88 2.25
CA GLU A 5 -14.75 12.91 0.92
C GLU A 5 -14.20 11.54 0.58
N LEU A 6 -14.70 10.94 -0.50
CA LEU A 6 -14.26 9.64 -1.02
C LEU A 6 -13.14 9.87 -2.03
N LEU A 7 -12.00 9.22 -1.82
CA LEU A 7 -10.91 9.16 -2.81
C LEU A 7 -11.32 8.24 -3.97
N ASP A 8 -11.42 8.82 -5.18
CA ASP A 8 -11.75 8.10 -6.41
C ASP A 8 -10.49 7.47 -7.04
N ILE A 9 -10.19 6.23 -6.63
CA ILE A 9 -9.03 5.41 -7.08
C ILE A 9 -9.08 5.08 -8.59
N SER A 10 -10.19 5.42 -9.24
CA SER A 10 -10.58 4.89 -10.53
C SER A 10 -9.99 5.66 -11.73
N GLN A 11 -9.58 6.92 -11.50
CA GLN A 11 -8.94 7.75 -12.51
C GLN A 11 -7.43 7.49 -12.64
N ASP A 12 -6.79 6.94 -11.59
CA ASP A 12 -5.32 6.77 -11.52
C ASP A 12 -4.83 5.33 -11.72
N ARG A 13 -5.66 4.41 -12.21
CA ARG A 13 -5.32 2.97 -12.26
C ARG A 13 -4.05 2.67 -13.08
N GLU A 14 -3.79 3.41 -14.15
CA GLU A 14 -2.57 3.27 -14.97
C GLU A 14 -1.38 4.07 -14.42
N ASN A 15 -1.62 5.19 -13.72
CA ASN A 15 -0.60 5.93 -12.97
C ASN A 15 -0.10 5.15 -11.75
N ILE A 16 -0.99 4.42 -11.08
CA ILE A 16 -0.67 3.57 -9.93
C ILE A 16 0.20 2.40 -10.41
N LYS A 17 -0.22 1.67 -11.44
CA LYS A 17 0.56 0.54 -11.97
C LYS A 17 1.94 0.94 -12.50
N SER A 18 2.06 2.10 -13.14
CA SER A 18 3.34 2.58 -13.70
C SER A 18 4.27 3.18 -12.64
N LYS A 19 3.73 3.62 -11.49
CA LYS A 19 4.49 4.21 -10.37
C LYS A 19 4.85 3.17 -9.29
N PHE A 20 4.10 2.07 -9.21
CA PHE A 20 4.47 0.83 -8.49
C PHE A 20 5.28 -0.09 -9.41
N ILE A 21 6.45 0.38 -9.89
CA ILE A 21 7.40 -0.52 -10.54
C ILE A 21 7.89 -1.50 -9.48
N PHE A 22 7.42 -2.75 -9.59
CA PHE A 22 8.06 -3.90 -8.98
C PHE A 22 9.51 -3.91 -9.46
N PHE A 23 10.44 -3.57 -8.58
CA PHE A 23 11.85 -3.87 -8.78
C PHE A 23 12.00 -5.40 -8.83
N LYS A 24 11.90 -5.96 -10.04
CA LYS A 24 12.65 -7.15 -10.38
C LYS A 24 14.06 -6.69 -10.69
N ASN A 25 14.99 -7.24 -9.90
CA ASN A 25 16.45 -7.19 -10.03
C ASN A 25 17.09 -5.93 -9.46
N ASP A 26 17.64 -6.08 -8.24
CA ASP A 26 19.02 -5.71 -7.97
C ASP A 26 19.61 -6.73 -6.99
N GLU A 27 20.69 -7.38 -7.41
CA GLU A 27 21.49 -8.29 -6.59
C GLU A 27 22.36 -7.46 -5.62
N GLU A 28 21.76 -6.92 -4.56
CA GLU A 28 22.54 -6.36 -3.45
C GLU A 28 22.28 -7.14 -2.15
N LYS A 29 23.36 -7.81 -1.73
CA LYS A 29 23.58 -8.63 -0.53
C LYS A 29 22.52 -8.49 0.57
N PHE A 30 21.48 -9.32 0.49
CA PHE A 30 20.71 -9.69 1.66
C PHE A 30 21.63 -10.47 2.60
N HIS A 31 22.06 -9.83 3.69
CA HIS A 31 22.52 -10.52 4.89
C HIS A 31 21.52 -11.63 5.17
N THR A 32 21.99 -12.84 5.50
CA THR A 32 21.19 -14.06 5.62
C THR A 32 20.05 -13.86 6.64
N VAL A 33 18.93 -13.31 6.21
CA VAL A 33 17.76 -13.09 7.06
C VAL A 33 17.13 -14.47 7.20
N LYS A 34 16.98 -14.94 8.43
CA LYS A 34 16.04 -16.03 8.73
C LYS A 34 14.74 -15.72 7.98
N ASN A 35 14.17 -16.71 7.30
CA ASN A 35 12.82 -16.60 6.73
C ASN A 35 11.81 -16.50 7.88
N GLU A 36 11.76 -15.34 8.54
CA GLU A 36 10.82 -15.05 9.60
C GLU A 36 9.49 -14.69 8.94
N ILE A 37 8.47 -15.47 9.28
CA ILE A 37 7.11 -15.21 8.84
C ILE A 37 6.66 -13.89 9.49
N ILE A 38 6.52 -12.85 8.67
CA ILE A 38 6.01 -11.56 9.13
C ILE A 38 4.56 -11.75 9.55
N LYS A 39 4.27 -11.54 10.83
CA LYS A 39 2.92 -11.42 11.36
C LYS A 39 2.57 -9.94 11.49
N PRO A 40 1.76 -9.37 10.59
CA PRO A 40 1.43 -7.95 10.60
C PRO A 40 0.59 -7.59 11.84
N ILE A 41 0.87 -6.42 12.42
CA ILE A 41 0.08 -5.80 13.48
C ILE A 41 -0.99 -4.92 12.82
N PRO A 42 -2.29 -5.22 13.00
CA PRO A 42 -3.36 -4.43 12.40
C PRO A 42 -3.38 -2.99 12.90
N LEU A 43 -3.64 -2.03 12.00
CA LEU A 43 -3.86 -0.62 12.36
C LEU A 43 -5.30 -0.20 12.03
N PHE A 44 -5.63 -0.16 10.75
CA PHE A 44 -6.97 0.20 10.28
C PHE A 44 -7.29 -0.48 8.95
N CYS A 45 -8.57 -0.53 8.61
CA CYS A 45 -9.07 -1.07 7.36
C CYS A 45 -9.72 0.05 6.54
N LEU A 46 -9.30 0.19 5.29
CA LEU A 46 -9.90 1.11 4.33
C LEU A 46 -10.92 0.36 3.48
N LYS A 47 -12.18 0.79 3.53
CA LYS A 47 -13.22 0.35 2.60
C LYS A 47 -13.24 1.28 1.39
N ALA A 48 -13.06 0.71 0.20
CA ALA A 48 -13.15 1.42 -1.08
C ALA A 48 -14.17 0.73 -2.00
N LEU A 49 -14.70 1.48 -2.96
CA LEU A 49 -15.59 0.97 -4.00
C LEU A 49 -14.86 1.03 -5.34
N CYS A 50 -14.86 -0.07 -6.09
CA CYS A 50 -14.39 -0.08 -7.47
C CYS A 50 -15.42 0.48 -8.44
N LYS A 51 -15.00 0.82 -9.67
CA LYS A 51 -15.90 1.25 -10.76
C LYS A 51 -17.06 0.29 -10.99
N ASP A 52 -16.79 -1.01 -10.84
CA ASP A 52 -17.76 -2.08 -11.06
C ASP A 52 -18.62 -2.35 -9.82
N GLU A 53 -18.73 -1.39 -8.90
CA GLU A 53 -19.47 -1.44 -7.63
C GLU A 53 -19.01 -2.55 -6.66
N ASN A 54 -17.89 -3.21 -6.96
CA ASN A 54 -17.27 -4.18 -6.07
C ASN A 54 -16.60 -3.48 -4.87
N LYS A 55 -16.87 -3.99 -3.67
CA LYS A 55 -16.23 -3.54 -2.42
C LYS A 55 -14.80 -4.10 -2.35
N ILE A 56 -13.83 -3.24 -2.08
CA ILE A 56 -12.44 -3.62 -1.76
C ILE A 56 -12.12 -3.17 -0.36
N PHE A 57 -11.43 -4.03 0.38
CA PHE A 57 -10.90 -3.74 1.70
C PHE A 57 -9.37 -3.79 1.65
N ILE A 58 -8.73 -2.72 2.12
CA ILE A 58 -7.27 -2.64 2.23
C ILE A 58 -6.93 -2.58 3.72
N ASN A 59 -6.28 -3.61 4.22
CA ASN A 59 -5.80 -3.67 5.60
C ASN A 59 -4.45 -2.98 5.68
N PHE A 60 -4.41 -1.86 6.41
CA PHE A 60 -3.17 -1.20 6.77
C PHE A 60 -2.66 -1.81 8.07
N CYS A 61 -1.47 -2.37 7.97
CA CYS A 61 -0.78 -3.01 9.06
C CYS A 61 0.64 -2.48 9.17
N THR A 62 1.27 -2.68 10.32
CA THR A 62 2.69 -2.41 10.54
C THR A 62 3.42 -3.67 10.99
N SER A 63 4.73 -3.71 10.81
CA SER A 63 5.59 -4.72 11.41
C SER A 63 6.96 -4.13 11.64
N PRO A 64 7.60 -4.38 12.79
CA PRO A 64 8.99 -3.95 13.02
C PRO A 64 9.99 -4.66 12.08
N LEU A 65 9.55 -5.69 11.36
CA LEU A 65 10.36 -6.40 10.36
C LEU A 65 10.33 -5.73 8.98
N VAL A 66 9.42 -4.78 8.75
CA VAL A 66 9.43 -3.95 7.53
C VAL A 66 10.35 -2.77 7.79
N PRO A 67 11.38 -2.52 6.95
CA PRO A 67 12.28 -1.39 7.13
C PRO A 67 11.53 -0.06 7.18
N GLU A 68 12.01 0.90 7.97
CA GLU A 68 11.43 2.24 7.95
C GLU A 68 11.82 2.99 6.65
N PRO A 69 10.94 3.83 6.10
CA PRO A 69 11.31 4.72 4.99
C PRO A 69 12.40 5.71 5.43
N CYS A 70 13.18 6.20 4.47
CA CYS A 70 14.18 7.24 4.75
C CYS A 70 13.49 8.49 5.32
N THR A 71 13.83 8.84 6.57
CA THR A 71 13.19 9.94 7.29
C THR A 71 13.38 11.25 6.53
N THR A 72 12.27 11.76 6.00
CA THR A 72 12.19 12.97 5.20
C THR A 72 11.05 13.82 5.77
N ASN A 73 11.19 15.13 5.85
CA ASN A 73 10.10 15.99 6.31
C ASN A 73 8.96 16.07 5.25
N GLU A 74 7.76 16.48 5.65
CA GLU A 74 6.59 16.51 4.77
C GLU A 74 6.80 17.35 3.49
N TYR A 75 7.44 18.52 3.63
CA TYR A 75 7.72 19.41 2.50
C TYR A 75 8.61 18.73 1.46
N GLU A 76 9.68 18.08 1.92
CA GLU A 76 10.61 17.37 1.06
C GLU A 76 9.98 16.12 0.43
N ILE A 77 9.05 15.44 1.11
CA ILE A 77 8.24 14.36 0.50
C ILE A 77 7.38 14.92 -0.63
N MET A 78 6.67 16.03 -0.39
CA MET A 78 5.83 16.66 -1.41
C MET A 78 6.65 17.10 -2.62
N GLU A 79 7.78 17.79 -2.38
CA GLU A 79 8.69 18.24 -3.43
C GLU A 79 9.23 17.07 -4.25
N LYS A 80 9.71 16.00 -3.59
CA LYS A 80 10.20 14.79 -4.29
C LYS A 80 9.09 14.10 -5.06
N MET A 81 7.88 14.00 -4.53
CA MET A 81 6.75 13.38 -5.23
C MET A 81 6.35 14.14 -6.50
N THR A 82 6.55 15.46 -6.53
CA THR A 82 6.31 16.31 -7.70
C THR A 82 7.46 16.27 -8.72
N THR A 83 8.70 16.27 -8.24
CA THR A 83 9.89 16.44 -9.10
C THR A 83 10.54 15.11 -9.53
N HIS A 84 10.59 14.15 -8.62
CA HIS A 84 11.30 12.88 -8.74
C HIS A 84 10.55 11.74 -8.03
N PRO A 85 9.33 11.38 -8.47
CA PRO A 85 8.54 10.34 -7.82
C PRO A 85 9.26 8.99 -7.72
N GLU A 86 10.15 8.69 -8.67
CA GLU A 86 10.98 7.48 -8.69
C GLU A 86 11.98 7.41 -7.52
N LYS A 87 12.29 8.54 -6.89
CA LYS A 87 13.21 8.64 -5.75
C LYS A 87 12.50 8.59 -4.40
N THR A 88 11.17 8.53 -4.39
CA THR A 88 10.36 8.39 -3.18
C THR A 88 9.94 6.93 -3.04
N CYS A 89 10.76 6.13 -2.35
CA CYS A 89 10.44 4.73 -2.09
C CYS A 89 9.97 4.54 -0.65
N ILE A 90 8.78 3.94 -0.48
CA ILE A 90 8.28 3.50 0.83
C ILE A 90 8.27 1.97 0.81
N PRO A 91 9.06 1.31 1.68
CA PRO A 91 9.03 -0.14 1.81
C PRO A 91 7.66 -0.59 2.34
N ILE A 92 6.96 -1.43 1.58
CA ILE A 92 5.68 -2.03 1.98
C ILE A 92 5.64 -3.51 1.58
N CYS A 93 4.89 -4.31 2.34
CA CYS A 93 4.54 -5.67 1.96
C CYS A 93 3.12 -5.68 1.40
N VAL A 94 2.95 -6.08 0.14
CA VAL A 94 1.64 -6.25 -0.49
C VAL A 94 1.26 -7.74 -0.42
N GLY A 95 0.29 -8.06 0.42
CA GLY A 95 -0.23 -9.42 0.54
C GLY A 95 -1.03 -9.85 -0.71
N PRO A 96 -1.19 -11.15 -0.94
CA PRO A 96 -2.05 -11.64 -2.01
C PRO A 96 -3.51 -11.23 -1.77
N PRO A 97 -4.28 -10.96 -2.84
CA PRO A 97 -5.71 -10.71 -2.70
C PRO A 97 -6.40 -11.94 -2.13
N HIS A 98 -7.33 -11.73 -1.21
CA HIS A 98 -8.17 -12.77 -0.62
C HIS A 98 -9.61 -12.25 -0.47
N LYS A 99 -10.56 -13.17 -0.46
CA LYS A 99 -11.98 -12.86 -0.32
C LYS A 99 -12.36 -12.89 1.15
N GLU A 100 -13.16 -11.93 1.56
CA GLU A 100 -13.67 -11.78 2.92
C GLU A 100 -15.16 -11.43 2.85
N ASN A 101 -15.93 -11.92 3.82
CA ASN A 101 -17.32 -11.53 3.96
C ASN A 101 -17.42 -10.12 4.54
N ASP A 102 -18.19 -9.27 3.90
CA ASP A 102 -18.57 -7.99 4.49
C ASP A 102 -19.66 -8.16 5.57
N ASN A 103 -20.04 -7.06 6.22
CA ASN A 103 -21.06 -7.07 7.27
C ASN A 103 -22.47 -7.47 6.76
N GLU A 104 -22.70 -7.40 5.45
CA GLU A 104 -23.95 -7.82 4.81
C GLU A 104 -23.89 -9.32 4.40
N GLY A 105 -22.75 -9.97 4.61
CA GLY A 105 -22.52 -11.38 4.27
C GLY A 105 -22.12 -11.62 2.81
N TYR A 106 -21.80 -10.56 2.06
CA TYR A 106 -21.31 -10.68 0.69
C TYR A 106 -19.78 -10.83 0.69
N GLY A 107 -19.26 -11.96 0.17
CA GLY A 107 -17.81 -12.21 0.17
C GLY A 107 -17.31 -13.51 -0.49
N LEU A 108 -18.10 -14.13 -1.38
CA LEU A 108 -17.73 -15.41 -2.02
C LEU A 108 -16.91 -15.30 -3.31
#